data_AF-A0A3C1YQF5-F1
#
_entry.id   AF-A0A3C1YQF5-F1
#
_cell.length_a   1.000
_cell.length_b   1.000
_cell.length_c   1.000
_cell.angle_alpha   90.00
_cell.angle_beta   90.00
_cell.angle_gamma   90.00
#
_symmetry.space_group_name_H-M   'P 1'
#
loop_
_entity.id
_entity.type
_entity.pdbx_description
1 polymer ?
#
loop_
_entity_poly.entity_id
_entity_poly.type
_entity_poly.pdbx_seq_one_letter_code
_entity_poly.pdbx_strand_id
1 'polypeptide(L)'
;DIYIFNLGGALLFTSDAVAEFFSTTLHMTAWPGQPAWNPKFNTLENQGHYYIMKYELPFFSRTSLFYHFGDNGMLGLSYLQPNNESITVAFGAAARELRTVDITNGARTVTVSLGYIAGIFYDRENSVLASLMVSNRINEKIRLNIYPGVIDLFGFSPGLFASIGNRQQFIAGFSIQYSPIGLAYRNKL
;
A
#
# COMPACT_ATOMS: atom_id res chain seq x y z
N ASP A 1 -20.93 -8.43 -0.48
CA ASP A 1 -19.97 -7.50 -1.07
C ASP A 1 -20.27 -7.19 -2.53
N ILE A 2 -20.08 -8.17 -3.43
CA ILE A 2 -20.27 -8.01 -4.88
C ILE A 2 -21.64 -7.44 -5.27
N TYR A 3 -22.73 -7.95 -4.71
CA TYR A 3 -24.09 -7.54 -5.13
C TYR A 3 -24.58 -6.19 -4.58
N ILE A 4 -23.91 -5.60 -3.59
CA ILE A 4 -24.41 -4.37 -2.95
C ILE A 4 -23.33 -3.30 -3.00
N PHE A 5 -22.12 -3.58 -2.50
CA PHE A 5 -21.07 -2.60 -2.44
C PHE A 5 -20.38 -2.41 -3.80
N ASN A 6 -20.10 -3.48 -4.55
CA ASN A 6 -19.50 -3.31 -5.88
C ASN A 6 -20.51 -2.72 -6.86
N LEU A 7 -21.76 -3.21 -6.89
CA LEU A 7 -22.80 -2.64 -7.73
C LEU A 7 -23.16 -1.21 -7.32
N GLY A 8 -23.32 -0.95 -6.02
CA GLY A 8 -23.60 0.39 -5.50
C GLY A 8 -22.46 1.36 -5.77
N GLY A 9 -21.22 0.93 -5.60
CA GLY A 9 -20.03 1.71 -5.96
C GLY A 9 -19.97 1.96 -7.47
N ALA A 10 -20.15 0.94 -8.30
CA ALA A 10 -20.18 1.10 -9.75
C ALA A 10 -21.25 2.11 -10.19
N LEU A 11 -22.47 2.02 -9.63
CA LEU A 11 -23.55 2.97 -9.90
C LEU A 11 -23.21 4.38 -9.40
N LEU A 12 -22.68 4.52 -8.19
CA LEU A 12 -22.29 5.81 -7.64
C LEU A 12 -21.25 6.52 -8.52
N PHE A 13 -20.27 5.76 -9.03
CA PHE A 13 -19.23 6.28 -9.93
C PHE A 13 -19.69 6.45 -11.39
N THR A 14 -20.96 6.17 -11.72
CA THR A 14 -21.54 6.66 -12.99
C THR A 14 -21.86 8.15 -12.96
N SER A 15 -21.89 8.77 -11.76
CA SER A 15 -22.04 10.21 -11.62
C SER A 15 -20.70 10.92 -11.85
N ASP A 16 -20.66 11.80 -12.85
CA ASP A 16 -19.47 12.62 -13.15
C ASP A 16 -19.02 13.44 -11.94
N ALA A 17 -19.95 14.02 -11.18
CA ALA A 17 -19.63 14.81 -9.99
C ALA A 17 -18.91 13.99 -8.91
N VAL A 18 -19.30 12.72 -8.73
CA VAL A 18 -18.64 11.84 -7.77
C VAL A 18 -17.26 11.42 -8.29
N ALA A 19 -17.17 11.00 -9.56
CA ALA A 19 -15.91 10.62 -10.17
C ALA A 19 -14.90 11.79 -10.15
N GLU A 20 -15.35 13.00 -10.46
CA GLU A 20 -14.56 14.23 -10.39
C GLU A 20 -14.12 14.49 -8.94
N PHE A 21 -15.02 14.47 -7.96
CA PHE A 21 -14.65 14.67 -6.56
C PHE A 21 -13.53 13.72 -6.09
N PHE A 22 -13.62 12.43 -6.42
CA PHE A 22 -12.58 11.48 -6.03
C PHE A 22 -11.28 11.66 -6.82
N SER A 23 -11.34 12.00 -8.11
CA SER A 23 -10.15 12.11 -8.97
C SER A 23 -9.43 13.46 -8.86
N THR A 24 -10.16 14.57 -8.71
CA THR A 24 -9.61 15.93 -8.72
C THR A 24 -9.54 16.54 -7.32
N THR A 25 -10.54 16.34 -6.46
CA THR A 25 -10.52 16.92 -5.10
C THR A 25 -9.76 16.05 -4.10
N LEU A 26 -9.94 14.73 -4.18
CA LEU A 26 -9.27 13.78 -3.29
C LEU A 26 -8.05 13.10 -3.92
N HIS A 27 -7.75 13.38 -5.20
CA HIS A 27 -6.63 12.78 -5.93
C HIS A 27 -6.50 11.26 -5.70
N MET A 28 -7.63 10.56 -5.68
CA MET A 28 -7.68 9.15 -5.35
C MET A 28 -6.92 8.32 -6.38
N THR A 29 -5.93 7.57 -5.93
CA THR A 29 -5.04 6.81 -6.82
C THR A 29 -4.74 5.44 -6.23
N ALA A 30 -4.62 4.42 -7.10
CA ALA A 30 -4.17 3.09 -6.68
C ALA A 30 -2.65 3.05 -6.52
N TRP A 31 -2.17 2.59 -5.37
CA TRP A 31 -0.76 2.32 -5.06
C TRP A 31 -0.58 0.82 -4.82
N PRO A 32 -0.69 -0.01 -5.86
CA PRO A 32 -0.53 -1.45 -5.70
C PRO A 32 0.89 -1.78 -5.23
N GLY A 33 1.06 -2.89 -4.53
CA GLY A 33 2.38 -3.46 -4.28
C GLY A 33 3.10 -3.87 -5.57
N GLN A 34 4.24 -4.54 -5.44
CA GLN A 34 4.94 -5.13 -6.59
C GLN A 34 4.81 -6.66 -6.54
N PRO A 35 3.78 -7.23 -7.19
CA PRO A 35 3.53 -8.64 -7.15
C PRO A 35 4.75 -9.47 -7.55
N ALA A 36 5.20 -10.42 -6.72
CA ALA A 36 6.34 -11.26 -7.07
C ALA A 36 6.18 -12.71 -6.64
N TRP A 37 6.45 -13.63 -7.57
CA TRP A 37 6.36 -15.06 -7.32
C TRP A 37 7.65 -15.59 -6.68
N ASN A 38 7.49 -16.41 -5.65
CA ASN A 38 8.56 -17.11 -4.97
C ASN A 38 8.53 -18.60 -5.34
N PRO A 39 9.43 -19.07 -6.22
CA PRO A 39 9.42 -20.45 -6.70
C PRO A 39 9.76 -21.48 -5.60
N LYS A 40 10.54 -21.09 -4.58
CA LYS A 40 10.99 -22.01 -3.52
C LYS A 40 9.84 -22.53 -2.66
N PHE A 41 8.85 -21.68 -2.41
CA PHE A 41 7.71 -21.99 -1.55
C PHE A 41 6.37 -21.93 -2.28
N ASN A 42 6.39 -21.66 -3.59
CA ASN A 42 5.22 -21.41 -4.42
C ASN A 42 4.25 -20.39 -3.79
N THR A 43 4.80 -19.31 -3.26
CA THR A 43 4.04 -18.22 -2.65
C THR A 43 4.12 -16.98 -3.50
N LEU A 44 3.11 -16.13 -3.32
CA LEU A 44 3.03 -14.85 -3.98
C LEU A 44 3.33 -13.77 -2.93
N GLU A 45 4.45 -13.08 -3.11
CA GLU A 45 5.01 -12.10 -2.16
C GLU A 45 4.72 -10.66 -2.61
N ASN A 46 4.83 -9.73 -1.66
CA ASN A 46 4.67 -8.28 -1.85
C ASN A 46 3.40 -7.87 -2.62
N GLN A 47 2.35 -8.66 -2.47
CA GLN A 47 1.01 -8.30 -2.88
C GLN A 47 0.47 -7.27 -1.90
N GLY A 48 -0.19 -6.25 -2.43
CA GLY A 48 -0.90 -5.28 -1.62
C GLY A 48 -1.83 -4.48 -2.51
N HIS A 49 -3.08 -4.37 -2.09
CA HIS A 49 -4.06 -3.52 -2.75
C HIS A 49 -4.20 -2.27 -1.91
N TYR A 50 -3.42 -1.24 -2.22
CA TYR A 50 -3.51 0.05 -1.54
C TYR A 50 -4.07 1.11 -2.46
N TYR A 51 -4.80 2.02 -1.84
CA TYR A 51 -5.27 3.25 -2.44
C TYR A 51 -4.84 4.40 -1.55
N ILE A 52 -4.68 5.54 -2.17
CA ILE A 52 -4.44 6.79 -1.46
C ILE A 52 -5.51 7.80 -1.81
N MET A 53 -5.69 8.75 -0.92
CA MET A 53 -6.35 10.03 -1.18
C MET A 53 -5.46 11.14 -0.65
N LYS A 54 -5.35 12.23 -1.41
CA LYS A 54 -4.72 13.48 -1.01
C LYS A 54 -5.72 14.61 -1.14
N TYR A 55 -5.99 15.30 -0.04
CA TYR A 55 -6.82 16.49 -0.01
C TYR A 55 -5.95 17.71 0.25
N GLU A 56 -5.85 18.62 -0.71
CA GLU A 56 -5.04 19.84 -0.58
C GLU A 56 -5.61 20.75 0.53
N LEU A 57 -4.75 21.15 1.47
CA LEU A 57 -5.18 21.98 2.58
C LEU A 57 -5.27 23.45 2.13
N PRO A 58 -6.42 24.12 2.25
CA PRO A 58 -6.60 25.48 1.72
C PRO A 58 -5.72 26.54 2.38
N PHE A 59 -5.20 26.27 3.57
CA PHE A 59 -4.38 27.21 4.35
C PHE A 59 -2.87 26.91 4.29
N PHE A 60 -2.49 25.71 3.84
CA PHE A 60 -1.09 25.27 3.80
C PHE A 60 -0.70 24.96 2.37
N SER A 61 -0.10 25.95 1.69
CA SER A 61 0.39 25.77 0.34
C SER A 61 1.29 24.53 0.25
N ARG A 62 1.09 23.71 -0.78
CA ARG A 62 1.88 22.49 -1.04
C ARG A 62 1.74 21.40 0.02
N THR A 63 0.78 21.48 0.93
CA THR A 63 0.54 20.43 1.93
C THR A 63 -0.84 19.83 1.70
N SER A 64 -0.90 18.50 1.64
CA SER A 64 -2.15 17.77 1.51
C SER A 64 -2.33 16.82 2.70
N LEU A 65 -3.57 16.73 3.19
CA LEU A 65 -3.97 15.63 4.06
C LEU A 65 -3.89 14.34 3.25
N PHE A 66 -3.22 13.34 3.78
CA PHE A 66 -2.99 12.07 3.12
C PHE A 66 -3.71 10.94 3.86
N TYR A 67 -4.39 10.08 3.11
CA TYR A 67 -4.95 8.85 3.63
C TYR A 67 -4.56 7.67 2.75
N HIS A 68 -3.94 6.66 3.34
CA HIS A 68 -3.58 5.40 2.69
C HIS A 68 -4.43 4.28 3.27
N PHE A 69 -5.11 3.54 2.42
CA PHE A 69 -6.10 2.53 2.81
C PHE A 69 -6.09 1.32 1.87
N GLY A 70 -6.82 0.26 2.24
CA GLY A 70 -6.73 -1.06 1.62
C GLY A 70 -6.46 -2.11 2.71
N ASP A 71 -5.29 -2.75 2.67
CA ASP A 71 -4.93 -3.77 3.69
C ASP A 71 -4.51 -3.18 5.07
N ASN A 72 -4.31 -1.87 5.14
CA ASN A 72 -4.03 -1.13 6.37
C ASN A 72 -4.52 0.31 6.22
N GLY A 73 -4.72 1.03 7.33
CA GLY A 73 -5.14 2.43 7.32
C GLY A 73 -4.08 3.34 7.93
N MET A 74 -3.62 4.34 7.19
CA MET A 74 -2.70 5.37 7.66
C MET A 74 -3.18 6.76 7.28
N LEU A 75 -3.14 7.69 8.23
CA LEU A 75 -3.37 9.12 8.01
C LEU A 75 -2.05 9.86 8.14
N GLY A 76 -1.86 10.89 7.32
CA GLY A 76 -0.59 11.59 7.24
C GLY A 76 -0.68 12.93 6.54
N LEU A 77 0.49 13.48 6.26
CA LEU A 77 0.65 14.71 5.49
C LEU A 77 1.61 14.44 4.33
N SER A 78 1.24 14.94 3.16
CA SER A 78 2.03 14.94 1.94
C SER A 78 2.51 16.37 1.67
N TYR A 79 3.79 16.55 1.37
CA TYR A 79 4.36 17.83 1.00
C TYR A 79 4.84 17.83 -0.45
N LEU A 80 4.30 18.72 -1.28
CA LEU A 80 4.60 18.87 -2.70
C LEU A 80 5.83 19.77 -2.93
N GLN A 81 6.88 19.18 -3.44
CA GLN A 81 8.11 19.84 -3.81
C GLN A 81 7.96 20.59 -5.16
N PRO A 82 8.85 21.56 -5.47
CA PRO A 82 8.78 22.34 -6.71
C PRO A 82 8.89 21.54 -8.02
N ASN A 83 9.39 20.31 -7.96
CA ASN A 83 9.59 19.42 -9.10
C ASN A 83 8.43 18.44 -9.33
N ASN A 84 7.23 18.72 -8.80
CA ASN A 84 6.04 17.86 -8.85
C ASN A 84 6.20 16.50 -8.15
N GLU A 85 7.16 16.39 -7.23
CA GLU A 85 7.36 15.23 -6.39
C GLU A 85 6.86 15.52 -4.98
N SER A 86 6.36 14.51 -4.30
CA SER A 86 5.86 14.62 -2.94
C SER A 86 6.60 13.70 -1.99
N ILE A 87 6.84 14.19 -0.78
CA ILE A 87 7.26 13.37 0.36
C ILE A 87 6.09 13.33 1.33
N THR A 88 5.70 12.12 1.72
CA THR A 88 4.57 11.90 2.62
C THR A 88 5.05 11.15 3.85
N VAL A 89 4.57 11.56 5.03
CA VAL A 89 4.72 10.81 6.28
C VAL A 89 3.34 10.49 6.82
N ALA A 90 3.11 9.23 7.17
CA ALA A 90 1.82 8.77 7.66
C ALA A 90 1.96 7.77 8.82
N PHE A 91 0.93 7.73 9.66
CA PHE A 91 0.83 6.82 10.79
C PHE A 91 -0.60 6.30 10.91
N GLY A 92 -0.76 5.09 11.43
CA GLY A 92 -2.08 4.55 11.69
C GLY A 92 -2.06 3.17 12.30
N ALA A 93 -3.14 2.44 12.04
CA ALA A 93 -3.38 1.15 12.65
C ALA A 93 -3.59 0.08 11.58
N ALA A 94 -3.18 -1.13 11.94
CA ALA A 94 -3.14 -2.26 11.03
C ALA A 94 -3.53 -3.52 11.80
N ALA A 95 -4.41 -4.37 11.27
CA ALA A 95 -4.71 -5.65 11.92
C ALA A 95 -3.43 -6.47 12.15
N ARG A 96 -3.21 -6.97 13.37
CA ARG A 96 -1.99 -7.68 13.82
C ARG A 96 -2.16 -9.20 13.73
N GLU A 97 -3.31 -9.72 14.15
CA GLU A 97 -3.72 -11.13 14.05
C GLU A 97 -5.25 -11.22 13.99
N LEU A 98 -5.76 -12.18 13.22
CA LEU A 98 -7.13 -12.68 13.35
C LEU A 98 -7.08 -13.89 14.28
N ARG A 99 -7.33 -13.70 15.58
CA ARG A 99 -7.50 -14.85 16.49
C ARG A 99 -8.94 -15.30 16.42
N THR A 100 -9.16 -16.56 16.05
CA THR A 100 -10.47 -17.20 16.26
C THR A 100 -10.56 -17.45 17.76
N VAL A 101 -11.37 -16.67 18.46
CA VAL A 101 -11.72 -16.91 19.85
C VAL A 101 -13.01 -17.75 19.82
N ASP A 102 -13.08 -18.73 20.70
CA ASP A 102 -14.01 -19.87 20.72
C ASP A 102 -15.45 -19.66 20.18
N ILE A 103 -16.02 -20.77 19.70
CA ILE A 103 -17.42 -20.87 19.28
C ILE A 103 -18.31 -20.84 20.53
N THR A 104 -18.78 -19.65 20.91
CA THR A 104 -19.87 -19.50 21.87
C THR A 104 -21.17 -19.29 21.09
N ASN A 105 -22.13 -20.22 21.22
CA ASN A 105 -23.45 -20.17 20.56
C ASN A 105 -23.43 -20.17 19.01
N GLY A 106 -22.46 -20.84 18.38
CA GLY A 106 -22.42 -20.98 16.92
C GLY A 106 -21.98 -19.73 16.15
N ALA A 107 -21.68 -18.63 16.84
CA ALA A 107 -21.15 -17.40 16.24
C ALA A 107 -19.63 -17.32 16.45
N ARG A 108 -18.89 -17.17 15.35
CA ARG A 108 -17.42 -17.05 15.36
C ARG A 108 -17.04 -15.65 15.86
N THR A 109 -16.41 -15.56 17.04
CA THR A 109 -15.88 -14.29 17.56
C THR A 109 -14.44 -14.12 17.11
N VAL A 110 -14.18 -13.19 16.19
CA VAL A 110 -12.82 -12.87 15.73
C VAL A 110 -12.35 -11.61 16.44
N THR A 111 -11.40 -11.74 17.36
CA THR A 111 -10.80 -10.59 18.04
C THR A 111 -9.63 -10.08 17.20
N VAL A 112 -9.79 -8.91 16.60
CA VAL A 112 -8.74 -8.23 15.84
C VAL A 112 -7.85 -7.48 16.82
N SER A 113 -6.61 -7.92 17.02
CA SER A 113 -5.61 -7.09 17.70
C SER A 113 -5.14 -6.02 16.73
N LEU A 114 -5.26 -4.74 17.09
CA LEU A 114 -4.73 -3.62 16.31
C LEU A 114 -3.23 -3.44 16.62
N GLY A 115 -2.42 -3.44 15.57
CA GLY A 115 -1.03 -3.02 15.57
C GLY A 115 -0.88 -1.60 15.06
N TYR A 116 0.29 -1.00 15.27
CA TYR A 116 0.65 0.28 14.67
C TYR A 116 1.36 0.07 13.33
N ILE A 117 1.22 1.04 12.45
CA ILE A 117 1.96 1.14 11.20
C ILE A 117 2.33 2.60 10.94
N ALA A 118 3.53 2.82 10.43
CA ALA A 118 4.03 4.11 9.98
C ALA A 118 4.60 3.95 8.57
N GLY A 119 4.55 5.01 7.78
CA GLY A 119 5.06 4.99 6.41
C GLY A 119 5.68 6.32 6.01
N ILE A 120 6.75 6.24 5.24
CA ILE A 120 7.29 7.34 4.45
C ILE A 120 7.13 6.96 2.99
N PHE A 121 6.58 7.87 2.19
CA PHE A 121 6.35 7.67 0.77
C PHE A 121 6.97 8.80 -0.02
N TYR A 122 7.44 8.44 -1.20
CA TYR A 122 7.92 9.36 -2.20
C TYR A 122 7.19 9.06 -3.50
N ASP A 123 6.55 10.07 -4.07
CA ASP A 123 5.70 9.93 -5.25
C ASP A 123 5.90 11.11 -6.20
N ARG A 124 5.62 10.89 -7.49
CA ARG A 124 5.63 11.93 -8.53
C ARG A 124 4.26 11.95 -9.18
N GLU A 125 3.60 13.09 -9.14
CA GLU A 125 2.23 13.26 -9.67
C GLU A 125 1.28 12.16 -9.15
N ASN A 126 1.33 11.87 -7.84
CA ASN A 126 0.57 10.82 -7.16
C ASN A 126 0.86 9.38 -7.63
N SER A 127 1.88 9.16 -8.44
CA SER A 127 2.42 7.83 -8.75
C SER A 127 3.55 7.50 -7.77
N VAL A 128 3.38 6.46 -6.95
CA VAL A 128 4.38 6.07 -5.95
C VAL A 128 5.68 5.61 -6.62
N LEU A 129 6.78 6.19 -6.18
CA LEU A 129 8.14 5.88 -6.65
C LEU A 129 8.89 5.06 -5.61
N ALA A 130 8.74 5.39 -4.33
CA ALA A 130 9.29 4.60 -3.23
C ALA A 130 8.41 4.64 -1.99
N SER A 131 8.45 3.57 -1.20
CA SER A 131 7.79 3.53 0.10
C SER A 131 8.60 2.74 1.12
N LEU A 132 8.67 3.27 2.34
CA LEU A 132 9.20 2.58 3.51
C LEU A 132 8.10 2.53 4.56
N MET A 133 7.67 1.32 4.91
CA MET A 133 6.67 1.10 5.96
C MET A 133 7.28 0.33 7.11
N VAL A 134 6.94 0.74 8.33
CA VAL A 134 7.33 0.07 9.57
C VAL A 134 6.09 -0.26 10.37
N SER A 135 5.97 -1.49 10.87
CA SER A 135 4.82 -1.94 11.65
C SER A 135 5.23 -2.90 12.76
N ASN A 136 4.36 -3.11 13.74
CA ASN A 136 4.51 -4.19 14.72
C ASN A 136 3.70 -5.45 14.35
N ARG A 137 3.33 -5.61 13.08
CA ARG A 137 2.68 -6.84 12.58
C ARG A 137 3.62 -8.03 12.71
N ILE A 138 3.04 -9.22 12.83
CA ILE A 138 3.82 -10.44 13.10
C ILE A 138 4.71 -10.82 11.92
N ASN A 139 4.19 -10.68 10.70
CA ASN A 139 4.86 -11.18 9.50
C ASN A 139 5.69 -10.12 8.79
N GLU A 140 5.56 -8.84 9.15
CA GLU A 140 6.19 -7.76 8.41
C GLU A 140 6.45 -6.53 9.28
N LYS A 141 7.69 -6.39 9.74
CA LYS A 141 8.13 -5.24 10.53
C LYS A 141 8.51 -4.07 9.66
N ILE A 142 9.25 -4.32 8.60
CA ILE A 142 9.79 -3.29 7.72
C ILE A 142 9.55 -3.74 6.29
N ARG A 143 8.99 -2.87 5.46
CA ARG A 143 8.81 -3.08 4.02
C ARG A 143 9.38 -1.88 3.28
N LEU A 144 10.27 -2.12 2.34
CA LEU A 144 10.80 -1.15 1.39
C LEU A 144 10.34 -1.53 -0.01
N ASN A 145 9.81 -0.56 -0.76
CA ASN A 145 9.53 -0.67 -2.18
C ASN A 145 10.20 0.47 -2.92
N ILE A 146 10.78 0.15 -4.07
CA ILE A 146 11.25 1.08 -5.08
C ILE A 146 10.61 0.61 -6.38
N TYR A 147 9.80 1.46 -7.01
CA TYR A 147 9.05 1.10 -8.20
C TYR A 147 9.90 1.32 -9.47
N PRO A 148 9.57 0.63 -10.57
CA PRO A 148 10.18 0.93 -11.86
C PRO A 148 10.06 2.42 -12.22
N GLY A 149 11.12 2.98 -12.80
CA GLY A 149 11.24 4.40 -13.15
C GLY A 149 12.16 5.20 -12.21
N VAL A 150 12.48 4.66 -11.02
CA VAL A 150 13.40 5.32 -10.06
C VAL A 150 14.87 5.02 -10.36
N ILE A 151 15.17 3.76 -10.66
CA ILE A 151 16.51 3.29 -10.96
C ILE A 151 16.61 3.14 -12.48
N ASP A 152 17.57 3.79 -13.12
CA ASP A 152 17.87 3.59 -14.55
C ASP A 152 19.28 3.02 -14.70
N LEU A 153 19.35 1.76 -15.15
CA LEU A 153 20.59 1.05 -15.43
C LEU A 153 20.62 0.69 -16.91
N PHE A 154 21.29 1.50 -17.71
CA PHE A 154 21.50 1.26 -19.15
C PHE A 154 20.18 1.03 -19.93
N GLY A 155 19.12 1.80 -19.62
CA GLY A 155 17.81 1.67 -20.28
C GLY A 155 16.93 0.57 -19.69
N PHE A 156 17.37 -0.07 -18.60
CA PHE A 156 16.58 -1.01 -17.82
C PHE A 156 16.24 -0.40 -16.45
N SER A 157 14.95 -0.38 -16.13
CA SER A 157 14.46 0.19 -14.88
C SER A 157 13.68 -0.83 -14.05
N PRO A 158 14.36 -1.62 -13.21
CA PRO A 158 13.71 -2.61 -12.35
C PRO A 158 13.04 -1.92 -11.16
N GLY A 159 11.91 -2.49 -10.74
CA GLY A 159 11.39 -2.28 -9.40
C GLY A 159 12.06 -3.25 -8.44
N LEU A 160 12.34 -2.80 -7.22
CA LEU A 160 12.95 -3.59 -6.15
C LEU A 160 12.08 -3.53 -4.91
N PHE A 161 12.06 -4.62 -4.15
CA PHE A 161 11.46 -4.60 -2.83
C PHE A 161 12.24 -5.47 -1.86
N ALA A 162 12.14 -5.12 -0.58
CA ALA A 162 12.67 -5.91 0.51
C ALA A 162 11.75 -5.80 1.73
N SER A 163 11.62 -6.88 2.48
CA SER A 163 10.80 -6.95 3.68
C SER A 163 11.47 -7.80 4.75
N ILE A 164 11.37 -7.36 6.00
CA ILE A 164 11.87 -8.07 7.19
C ILE A 164 10.71 -8.28 8.16
N GLY A 165 10.44 -9.54 8.52
CA GLY A 165 9.44 -9.95 9.51
C GLY A 165 10.01 -10.21 10.91
N ASN A 166 9.14 -10.47 11.90
CA ASN A 166 9.55 -10.68 13.30
C ASN A 166 10.43 -11.93 13.54
N ARG A 167 10.35 -12.93 12.66
CA ARG A 167 11.06 -14.23 12.81
C ARG A 167 12.37 -14.30 12.02
N GLN A 168 13.02 -13.15 11.77
CA GLN A 168 14.17 -13.06 10.86
C GLN A 168 13.83 -13.54 9.43
N GLN A 169 12.55 -13.52 9.07
CA GLN A 169 12.12 -13.77 7.70
C GLN A 169 12.52 -12.56 6.87
N PHE A 170 13.33 -12.81 5.85
CA PHE A 170 13.76 -11.83 4.88
C PHE A 170 13.16 -12.21 3.54
N ILE A 171 12.48 -11.25 2.93
CA ILE A 171 11.94 -11.35 1.58
C ILE A 171 12.59 -10.25 0.76
N ALA A 172 13.08 -10.55 -0.42
CA ALA A 172 13.49 -9.56 -1.38
C ALA A 172 13.11 -10.01 -2.78
N GLY A 173 12.95 -9.07 -3.68
CA GLY A 173 12.64 -9.39 -5.05
C GLY A 173 12.71 -8.18 -5.95
N PHE A 174 12.43 -8.44 -7.22
CA PHE A 174 12.40 -7.41 -8.23
C PHE A 174 11.21 -7.62 -9.16
N SER A 175 10.74 -6.53 -9.74
CA SER A 175 9.73 -6.49 -10.80
C SER A 175 10.30 -5.76 -12.02
N ILE A 176 9.72 -6.00 -13.18
CA ILE A 176 10.11 -5.32 -14.43
C ILE A 176 8.85 -4.80 -15.10
N GLN A 177 8.95 -3.67 -15.80
CA GLN A 177 7.79 -3.02 -16.44
C GLN A 177 7.07 -3.92 -17.46
N TYR A 178 7.80 -4.85 -18.07
CA TYR A 178 7.27 -5.76 -19.09
C TYR A 178 6.55 -7.00 -18.52
N SER A 179 6.54 -7.21 -17.20
CA SER A 179 5.88 -8.35 -16.57
C SER A 179 4.99 -7.90 -15.41
N PRO A 180 3.73 -8.35 -15.34
CA PRO A 180 2.86 -8.05 -14.21
C PRO A 180 3.29 -8.78 -12.92
N ILE A 181 4.19 -9.76 -13.03
CA ILE A 181 4.69 -10.56 -11.91
C ILE A 181 6.23 -10.55 -11.92
N GLY A 182 6.81 -10.17 -10.79
CA GLY A 182 8.23 -10.20 -10.49
C GLY A 182 8.71 -11.53 -9.90
N LEU A 183 9.99 -11.58 -9.53
CA LEU A 183 10.61 -12.71 -8.84
C LEU A 183 10.99 -12.34 -7.42
N ALA A 184 10.71 -13.25 -6.49
CA ALA A 184 10.99 -13.09 -5.08
C ALA A 184 11.84 -14.24 -4.53
N TYR A 185 12.67 -13.89 -3.58
CA TYR A 185 13.40 -14.80 -2.71
C TYR A 185 12.95 -14.60 -1.27
N ARG A 186 12.74 -15.71 -0.56
CA ARG A 186 12.49 -15.72 0.89
C ARG A 186 13.43 -16.73 1.54
N ASN A 187 14.01 -16.36 2.68
CA ASN A 187 14.97 -17.23 3.37
C ASN A 187 14.30 -18.43 4.08
N LYS A 188 13.16 -18.22 4.76
CA LYS A 188 12.45 -19.21 5.60
C LYS A 188 10.93 -19.05 5.47
N LEU A 189 10.18 -20.12 5.72
CA LEU A 189 8.71 -20.13 5.71
C LEU A 189 8.13 -19.38 6.91
#